data_AF-A0A5J4FXF5-F1
#
_entry.id   AF-A0A5J4FXF5-F1
#
_cell.length_a   1.000
_cell.length_b   1.000
_cell.length_c   1.000
_cell.angle_alpha   90.00
_cell.angle_beta   90.00
_cell.angle_gamma   90.00
#
_symmetry.space_group_name_H-M   'P 1'
#
loop_
_entity.id
_entity.type
_entity.pdbx_description
1 polymer ?
#
loop_
_entity_poly.entity_id
_entity_poly.type
_entity_poly.pdbx_seq_one_letter_code
_entity_poly.pdbx_strand_id
1 'polypeptide(L)'
;MKDTNTNSKKTSTTKKVLTIAGIALAFFIGIPFGYGMYHGIKAHTGNTGAIEKILTKNCNCDVDFEFSSYGIHVSKKDGINGQTAQYNLMNYNKEVSVVDEASRLNNILKNEVESYNEIDVLTLHFISETKTETVKFKNGSILY
;
A
#
# COMPACT_ATOMS: atom_id res chain seq x y z
N MET A 1 -43.45 10.78 62.24
CA MET A 1 -42.63 9.84 61.45
C MET A 1 -42.60 10.31 60.01
N LYS A 2 -41.50 10.95 59.61
CA LYS A 2 -41.14 11.15 58.21
C LYS A 2 -39.84 10.38 57.98
N ASP A 3 -39.62 10.05 56.71
CA ASP A 3 -38.38 9.56 56.12
C ASP A 3 -38.30 8.05 55.94
N THR A 4 -38.85 7.59 54.80
CA THR A 4 -38.19 6.55 54.01
C THR A 4 -38.79 6.50 52.60
N ASN A 5 -38.04 6.95 51.60
CA ASN A 5 -37.73 6.19 50.37
C ASN A 5 -37.32 7.11 49.21
N THR A 6 -36.07 7.55 49.22
CA THR A 6 -35.43 8.26 48.11
C THR A 6 -34.15 7.55 47.68
N ASN A 7 -34.11 6.21 47.65
CA ASN A 7 -32.91 5.47 47.23
C ASN A 7 -33.10 4.43 46.13
N SER A 8 -34.33 4.10 45.71
CA SER A 8 -34.53 3.04 44.69
C SER A 8 -34.56 3.53 43.23
N LYS A 9 -34.89 4.81 42.97
CA LYS A 9 -35.04 5.34 41.59
C LYS A 9 -33.73 5.87 40.96
N LYS A 10 -32.67 6.03 41.76
CA LYS A 10 -31.41 6.69 41.35
C LYS A 10 -30.44 5.73 40.64
N THR A 11 -30.48 4.44 40.95
CA THR A 11 -29.50 3.43 40.48
C THR A 11 -29.72 2.96 39.04
N SER A 12 -30.97 2.80 38.56
CA SER A 12 -31.21 2.35 37.18
C SER A 12 -31.00 3.45 36.14
N THR A 13 -31.37 4.68 36.48
CA THR A 13 -31.17 5.87 35.63
C THR A 13 -29.68 6.18 35.47
N THR A 14 -28.89 6.08 36.54
CA THR A 14 -27.44 6.30 36.49
C THR A 14 -26.74 5.22 35.65
N LYS A 15 -27.16 3.95 35.75
CA LYS A 15 -26.64 2.88 34.88
C LYS A 15 -26.96 3.13 33.40
N LYS A 16 -28.20 3.52 33.08
CA LYS A 16 -28.60 3.87 31.70
C LYS A 16 -27.84 5.07 31.15
N VAL A 17 -27.63 6.11 31.95
CA VAL A 17 -26.85 7.30 31.57
C VAL A 17 -25.37 6.95 31.38
N LEU A 18 -24.80 6.07 32.23
CA LEU A 18 -23.42 5.59 32.07
C LEU A 18 -23.25 4.76 30.79
N THR A 19 -24.23 3.92 30.45
CA THR A 19 -24.22 3.12 29.21
C THR A 19 -24.35 4.02 27.97
N ILE A 20 -25.25 5.01 27.99
CA ILE A 20 -25.43 5.96 26.87
C ILE A 20 -24.18 6.84 26.69
N ALA A 21 -23.59 7.31 27.80
CA ALA A 21 -22.34 8.07 27.75
C ALA A 21 -21.16 7.23 27.22
N GLY A 22 -21.07 5.95 27.60
CA GLY A 22 -20.06 5.03 27.09
C GLY A 22 -20.18 4.76 25.58
N ILE A 23 -21.41 4.58 25.08
CA ILE A 23 -21.68 4.39 23.65
C ILE A 23 -21.35 5.65 22.86
N ALA A 24 -21.72 6.83 23.36
CA ALA A 24 -21.40 8.10 22.71
C ALA A 24 -19.88 8.32 22.62
N LEU A 25 -19.14 8.06 23.69
CA LEU A 25 -17.69 8.19 23.72
C LEU A 25 -17.01 7.19 22.75
N ALA A 26 -17.48 5.95 22.70
CA ALA A 26 -16.99 4.94 21.77
C ALA A 26 -17.27 5.32 20.30
N PHE A 27 -18.37 6.01 20.02
CA PHE A 27 -18.69 6.51 18.67
C PHE A 27 -17.78 7.66 18.24
N PHE A 28 -17.52 8.63 19.14
CA PHE A 28 -16.65 9.77 18.84
C PHE A 28 -15.18 9.39 18.67
N ILE A 29 -14.73 8.31 19.30
CA ILE A 29 -13.36 7.79 19.12
C ILE A 29 -13.32 6.79 17.96
N GLY A 30 -14.31 5.90 17.82
CA GLY A 30 -14.32 4.85 16.81
C GLY A 30 -14.40 5.37 15.36
N ILE A 31 -15.16 6.43 15.10
CA ILE A 31 -15.33 6.98 13.74
C ILE A 31 -14.03 7.59 13.17
N PRO A 32 -13.34 8.53 13.85
CA PRO A 32 -12.12 9.12 13.30
C PRO A 32 -10.97 8.12 13.19
N PHE A 33 -10.83 7.19 14.16
CA PHE A 33 -9.81 6.14 14.07
C PHE A 33 -10.13 5.11 12.98
N GLY A 34 -11.40 4.72 12.80
CA GLY A 34 -11.81 3.81 11.72
C GLY A 34 -11.60 4.41 10.33
N TYR A 35 -11.95 5.68 10.13
CA TYR A 35 -11.76 6.37 8.84
C TYR A 35 -10.28 6.65 8.56
N GLY A 36 -9.52 7.06 9.57
CA GLY A 36 -8.07 7.29 9.47
C GLY A 36 -7.29 6.03 9.12
N MET A 37 -7.62 4.88 9.73
CA MET A 37 -7.00 3.59 9.37
C MET A 37 -7.40 3.12 7.96
N TYR A 38 -8.66 3.29 7.55
CA TYR A 38 -9.11 2.91 6.20
C TYR A 38 -8.40 3.71 5.10
N HIS A 39 -8.24 5.03 5.27
CA HIS A 39 -7.50 5.86 4.31
C HIS A 39 -5.98 5.67 4.40
N GLY A 40 -5.43 5.49 5.60
CA GLY A 40 -4.00 5.26 5.80
C GLY A 40 -3.49 3.97 5.15
N ILE A 41 -4.31 2.90 5.18
CA ILE A 41 -3.99 1.65 4.46
C ILE A 41 -4.03 1.90 2.94
N LYS A 42 -5.06 2.58 2.41
CA LYS A 42 -5.15 2.90 0.97
C LYS A 42 -3.99 3.76 0.47
N ALA A 43 -3.54 4.73 1.27
CA ALA A 43 -2.48 5.66 0.90
C ALA A 43 -1.10 4.97 0.77
N HIS A 44 -0.86 3.88 1.51
CA HIS A 44 0.39 3.11 1.40
C HIS A 44 0.31 1.89 0.47
N THR A 45 -0.88 1.43 0.08
CA THR A 45 -1.07 0.19 -0.69
C THR A 45 -1.65 0.37 -2.09
N GLY A 46 -2.14 1.57 -2.46
CA GLY A 46 -2.85 1.80 -3.72
C GLY A 46 -2.05 1.42 -4.96
N ASN A 47 -0.95 2.13 -5.23
CA ASN A 47 -0.17 1.92 -6.45
C ASN A 47 0.82 0.77 -6.28
N THR A 48 1.48 0.71 -5.13
CA THR A 48 2.52 -0.29 -4.86
C THR A 48 1.94 -1.70 -4.75
N GLY A 49 0.80 -1.86 -4.05
CA GLY A 49 0.11 -3.13 -3.92
C GLY A 49 -0.60 -3.57 -5.21
N ALA A 50 -1.09 -2.63 -6.02
CA ALA A 50 -1.63 -2.96 -7.34
C ALA A 50 -0.54 -3.52 -8.27
N ILE A 51 0.63 -2.88 -8.29
CA ILE A 51 1.78 -3.32 -9.10
C ILE A 51 2.29 -4.67 -8.62
N GLU A 52 2.44 -4.85 -7.31
CA GLU A 52 2.83 -6.15 -6.73
C GLU A 52 1.86 -7.24 -7.18
N LYS A 53 0.55 -7.02 -7.02
CA LYS A 53 -0.48 -7.99 -7.41
C LYS A 53 -0.42 -8.33 -8.90
N ILE A 54 -0.23 -7.35 -9.77
CA ILE A 54 -0.12 -7.59 -11.22
C ILE A 54 1.18 -8.32 -11.55
N LEU A 55 2.30 -7.97 -10.91
CA LEU A 55 3.57 -8.68 -11.06
C LEU A 55 3.43 -10.13 -10.59
N THR A 56 2.89 -10.42 -9.40
CA THR A 56 2.72 -11.80 -8.90
C THR A 56 1.78 -12.62 -9.78
N LYS A 57 0.77 -11.99 -10.38
CA LYS A 57 -0.18 -12.68 -11.27
C LYS A 57 0.42 -13.03 -12.63
N ASN A 58 1.35 -12.22 -13.13
CA ASN A 58 1.82 -12.29 -14.52
C ASN A 58 3.29 -12.71 -14.68
N CYS A 59 4.12 -12.46 -13.67
CA CYS A 59 5.45 -13.02 -13.52
C CYS A 59 5.26 -14.33 -12.76
N ASN A 60 5.49 -15.46 -13.40
CA ASN A 60 5.42 -16.78 -12.78
C ASN A 60 6.62 -16.98 -11.84
N CYS A 61 6.76 -16.08 -10.86
CA CYS A 61 7.93 -15.81 -10.06
C CYS A 61 7.50 -15.24 -8.69
N ASP A 62 8.37 -15.32 -7.69
CA ASP A 62 8.09 -14.75 -6.37
C ASP A 62 8.40 -13.25 -6.41
N VAL A 63 7.38 -12.42 -6.15
CA VAL A 63 7.50 -10.96 -6.16
C VAL A 63 7.57 -10.47 -4.73
N ASP A 64 8.64 -9.75 -4.41
CA ASP A 64 8.85 -9.13 -3.11
C ASP A 64 8.97 -7.60 -3.29
N PHE A 65 8.25 -6.87 -2.44
CA PHE A 65 8.29 -5.42 -2.44
C PHE A 65 9.51 -4.95 -1.65
N GLU A 66 10.44 -4.27 -2.30
CA GLU A 66 11.65 -3.79 -1.63
C GLU A 66 11.41 -2.43 -0.97
N PHE A 67 10.99 -1.45 -1.78
CA PHE A 67 10.83 -0.09 -1.30
C PHE A 67 9.99 0.77 -2.24
N SER A 68 9.27 1.74 -1.67
CA SER A 68 8.67 2.84 -2.44
C SER A 68 8.91 4.16 -1.73
N SER A 69 9.21 5.18 -2.52
CA SER A 69 9.31 6.55 -2.01
C SER A 69 8.26 7.44 -2.66
N TYR A 70 7.75 8.36 -1.83
CA TYR A 70 6.82 9.40 -2.22
C TYR A 70 7.42 10.74 -1.81
N GLY A 71 7.52 11.68 -2.76
CA GLY A 71 8.13 12.99 -2.56
C GLY A 71 9.25 13.29 -3.56
N ILE A 72 9.69 14.55 -3.58
CA ILE A 72 10.72 15.03 -4.52
C ILE A 72 12.08 14.45 -4.13
N HIS A 73 12.54 13.48 -4.92
CA HIS A 73 13.86 12.87 -4.83
C HIS A 73 14.70 13.28 -6.03
N VAL A 74 15.90 13.80 -5.76
CA VAL A 74 16.85 14.21 -6.80
C VAL A 74 17.96 13.18 -6.90
N SER A 75 17.95 12.39 -7.97
CA SER A 75 19.02 11.45 -8.32
C SER A 75 19.93 12.09 -9.36
N LYS A 76 21.26 11.95 -9.20
CA LYS A 76 22.23 12.40 -10.21
C LYS A 76 22.05 11.69 -11.57
N LYS A 77 21.50 10.48 -11.56
CA LYS A 77 21.27 9.68 -12.77
C LYS A 77 19.85 9.82 -13.31
N ASP A 78 18.87 9.89 -12.40
CA ASP A 78 17.46 9.79 -12.79
C ASP A 78 16.75 11.16 -12.78
N GLY A 79 17.39 12.23 -12.32
CA GLY A 79 16.81 13.58 -12.26
C GLY A 79 15.88 13.76 -11.05
N ILE A 80 14.92 14.69 -11.19
CA ILE A 80 13.90 14.96 -10.17
C ILE A 80 12.76 13.96 -10.37
N ASN A 81 12.48 13.15 -9.35
CA ASN A 81 11.42 12.14 -9.34
C ASN A 81 10.51 12.39 -8.13
N GLY A 82 9.20 12.24 -8.29
CA GLY A 82 8.18 12.37 -7.25
C GLY A 82 7.74 11.04 -6.65
N GLN A 83 7.65 9.97 -7.45
CA GLN A 83 7.29 8.64 -6.95
C GLN A 83 8.23 7.58 -7.51
N THR A 84 8.79 6.74 -6.62
CA THR A 84 9.66 5.63 -7.00
C THR A 84 9.19 4.33 -6.37
N ALA A 85 9.30 3.23 -7.10
CA ALA A 85 8.96 1.89 -6.60
C ALA A 85 10.00 0.86 -7.04
N GLN A 86 10.34 -0.08 -6.15
CA GLN A 86 11.34 -1.12 -6.37
C GLN A 86 10.78 -2.49 -5.96
N TYR A 87 10.95 -3.48 -6.84
CA TYR A 87 10.46 -4.84 -6.65
C TYR A 87 11.54 -5.86 -6.98
N ASN A 88 11.60 -6.90 -6.17
CA ASN A 88 12.43 -8.08 -6.38
C ASN A 88 11.59 -9.18 -7.02
N LEU A 89 12.02 -9.67 -8.17
CA LEU A 89 11.43 -10.78 -8.92
C LEU A 89 12.37 -11.97 -8.76
N MET A 90 12.09 -12.82 -7.78
CA MET A 90 12.89 -14.00 -7.47
C MET A 90 12.41 -15.22 -8.29
N ASN A 91 13.34 -16.11 -8.62
CA ASN A 91 13.05 -17.38 -9.31
C ASN A 91 12.37 -17.19 -10.68
N TYR A 92 12.67 -16.10 -11.39
CA TYR A 92 12.11 -15.85 -12.72
C TYR A 92 12.61 -16.86 -13.77
N ASN A 93 11.79 -17.15 -14.79
CA ASN A 93 12.15 -18.10 -15.85
C ASN A 93 13.29 -17.54 -16.73
N LYS A 94 14.45 -18.20 -16.70
CA LYS A 94 15.67 -17.82 -17.43
C LYS A 94 15.60 -18.04 -18.95
N GLU A 95 14.53 -18.66 -19.45
CA GLU A 95 14.36 -18.91 -20.89
C GLU A 95 14.09 -17.64 -21.71
N VAL A 96 13.66 -16.56 -21.05
CA VAL A 96 13.39 -15.25 -21.67
C VAL A 96 14.44 -14.24 -21.22
N SER A 97 14.89 -13.37 -22.13
CA SER A 97 15.77 -12.25 -21.78
C SER A 97 15.10 -11.37 -20.72
N VAL A 98 15.86 -10.97 -19.70
CA VAL A 98 15.37 -10.09 -18.63
C VAL A 98 14.77 -8.80 -19.19
N VAL A 99 15.35 -8.26 -20.27
CA VAL A 99 14.83 -7.04 -20.92
C VAL A 99 13.48 -7.28 -21.58
N ASP A 100 13.29 -8.45 -22.21
CA ASP A 100 12.04 -8.79 -22.89
C ASP A 100 10.93 -9.06 -21.88
N GLU A 101 11.25 -9.78 -20.80
CA GLU A 101 10.31 -10.05 -19.71
C GLU A 101 9.95 -8.76 -18.96
N ALA A 102 10.93 -7.90 -18.66
CA ALA A 102 10.68 -6.61 -18.06
C ALA A 102 9.83 -5.70 -18.96
N SER A 103 10.06 -5.72 -20.28
CA SER A 103 9.23 -4.99 -21.26
C SER A 103 7.80 -5.49 -21.30
N ARG A 104 7.61 -6.83 -21.26
CA ARG A 104 6.29 -7.47 -21.20
C ARG A 104 5.56 -7.07 -19.93
N LEU A 105 6.19 -7.17 -18.77
CA LEU A 105 5.62 -6.79 -17.48
C LEU A 105 5.28 -5.29 -17.44
N ASN A 106 6.15 -4.43 -17.94
CA ASN A 106 5.91 -2.99 -18.03
C ASN A 106 4.68 -2.67 -18.89
N ASN A 107 4.49 -3.34 -20.03
CA ASN A 107 3.29 -3.15 -20.85
C ASN A 107 2.02 -3.61 -20.14
N ILE A 108 2.07 -4.72 -19.40
CA ILE A 108 0.93 -5.19 -18.59
C ILE A 108 0.62 -4.17 -17.49
N LEU A 109 1.63 -3.68 -16.78
CA LEU A 109 1.46 -2.68 -15.72
C LEU A 109 0.84 -1.38 -16.22
N LYS A 110 1.26 -0.88 -17.38
CA LYS A 110 0.64 0.29 -18.04
C LYS A 110 -0.84 0.10 -18.36
N ASN A 111 -1.25 -1.12 -18.69
CA ASN A 111 -2.61 -1.43 -19.12
C ASN A 111 -3.53 -1.79 -17.94
N GLU A 112 -3.00 -2.43 -16.90
CA GLU A 112 -3.80 -2.97 -15.78
C GLU A 112 -3.76 -2.09 -14.51
N VAL A 113 -2.76 -1.20 -14.36
CA VAL A 113 -2.65 -0.31 -13.20
C VAL A 113 -2.98 1.12 -13.63
N GLU A 114 -4.19 1.60 -13.29
CA GLU A 114 -4.66 2.95 -13.67
C GLU A 114 -3.71 4.06 -13.20
N SER A 115 -3.10 3.89 -12.03
CA SER A 115 -2.17 4.84 -11.42
C SER A 115 -0.70 4.59 -11.79
N TYR A 116 -0.42 3.75 -12.79
CA TYR A 116 0.95 3.50 -13.25
C TYR A 116 1.67 4.78 -13.71
N ASN A 117 0.90 5.71 -14.29
CA ASN A 117 1.41 7.00 -14.77
C ASN A 117 1.87 7.94 -13.64
N GLU A 118 1.52 7.65 -12.39
CA GLU A 118 1.97 8.42 -11.22
C GLU A 118 3.38 8.02 -10.79
N ILE A 119 3.87 6.85 -11.24
CA ILE A 119 5.21 6.36 -10.91
C ILE A 119 6.22 6.88 -11.91
N ASP A 120 7.06 7.80 -11.44
CA ASP A 120 8.13 8.35 -12.24
C ASP A 120 9.22 7.30 -12.50
N VAL A 121 9.59 6.51 -11.50
CA VAL A 121 10.61 5.47 -11.64
C VAL A 121 10.20 4.14 -11.02
N LEU A 122 10.19 3.11 -11.84
CA LEU A 122 10.02 1.72 -11.44
C LEU A 122 11.33 0.96 -11.64
N THR A 123 11.81 0.28 -10.60
CA THR A 123 12.98 -0.61 -10.69
C THR A 123 12.54 -2.05 -10.45
N LEU A 124 12.91 -2.95 -11.36
CA LEU A 124 12.69 -4.38 -11.24
C LEU A 124 14.03 -5.10 -11.11
N HIS A 125 14.22 -5.79 -10.00
CA HIS A 125 15.40 -6.60 -9.71
C HIS A 125 15.08 -8.07 -10.00
N PHE A 126 15.61 -8.60 -11.09
CA PHE A 126 15.47 -9.99 -11.49
C PHE A 126 16.54 -10.82 -10.79
N ILE A 127 16.16 -11.50 -9.72
CA ILE A 127 17.06 -12.27 -8.87
C ILE A 127 16.93 -13.75 -9.23
N SER A 128 18.06 -14.35 -9.60
CA SER A 128 18.20 -15.79 -9.76
C SER A 128 19.30 -16.31 -8.86
N GLU A 129 19.38 -17.64 -8.67
CA GLU A 129 20.41 -18.28 -7.83
C GLU A 129 21.84 -17.87 -8.17
N THR A 130 22.11 -17.44 -9.41
CA THR A 130 23.45 -17.19 -9.93
C THR A 130 23.71 -15.73 -10.33
N LYS A 131 22.66 -14.92 -10.48
CA LYS A 131 22.78 -13.55 -11.00
C LYS A 131 21.58 -12.69 -10.63
N THR A 132 21.87 -11.43 -10.30
CA THR A 132 20.88 -10.37 -10.18
C THR A 132 21.03 -9.42 -11.37
N GLU A 133 19.94 -9.20 -12.10
CA GLU A 133 19.85 -8.21 -13.16
C GLU A 133 18.84 -7.14 -12.78
N THR A 134 19.06 -5.89 -13.17
CA THR A 134 18.20 -4.77 -12.76
C THR A 134 17.78 -4.00 -13.98
N VAL A 135 16.46 -3.84 -14.15
CA VAL A 135 15.87 -3.02 -15.20
C VAL A 135 15.16 -1.86 -14.56
N LYS A 136 15.48 -0.65 -15.04
CA LYS A 136 14.84 0.59 -14.59
C LYS A 136 13.94 1.13 -15.69
N PHE A 137 12.75 1.56 -15.29
CA PHE A 137 11.80 2.25 -16.12
C PHE A 137 11.63 3.66 -15.57
N LYS A 138 11.64 4.65 -16.46
CA LYS A 138 11.28 6.03 -16.16
C LYS A 138 10.07 6.43 -16.99
N ASN A 139 8.99 6.86 -16.33
CA ASN A 139 7.70 7.17 -16.97
C ASN A 139 7.25 6.02 -17.90
N GLY A 140 7.44 4.78 -17.46
CA GLY A 140 7.13 3.57 -18.23
C GLY A 140 8.05 3.29 -19.44
N SER A 141 9.16 4.00 -19.63
CA SER A 141 10.14 3.72 -20.69
C SER A 141 11.43 3.16 -20.09
N ILE A 142 12.04 2.16 -20.74
CA ILE A 142 13.29 1.56 -20.26
C ILE A 142 14.42 2.60 -20.28
N LEU A 143 15.12 2.73 -19.17
CA LEU A 143 16.40 3.44 -19.10
C LEU A 143 17.51 2.44 -19.42
N TYR A 144 18.24 2.71 -20.51
CA TYR A 144 19.46 1.99 -20.92
C TYR A 144 20.70 2.59 -20.25
#